data_AF-A0A8J4UQ77-F1
#
_entry.id   AF-A0A8J4UQ77-F1
#
_cell.length_a   1.000
_cell.length_b   1.000
_cell.length_c   1.000
_cell.angle_alpha   90.00
_cell.angle_beta   90.00
_cell.angle_gamma   90.00
#
_symmetry.space_group_name_H-M   'P 1'
#
loop_
_entity.id
_entity.type
_entity.pdbx_description
1 polymer ?
#
loop_
_entity_poly.entity_id
_entity_poly.type
_entity_poly.pdbx_seq_one_letter_code
_entity_poly.pdbx_strand_id
1 'polypeptide(L)'
;LTLLASAQSSTDYRDLSNTLQKHIDKVLEEGNRKFGRNHHVDFHSLVKTPVTRQSSLYVNVLLKVTTCKTAHHSFKNRPECNTRKKNTPLIDCLVCKIKSGEELVHCAKKVDVIN
;
A
#
# COMPACT_ATOMS: atom_id res chain seq x y z
N LEU A 1 -7.46 32.33 16.68
CA LEU A 1 -7.46 30.86 16.85
C LEU A 1 -7.02 30.26 15.52
N THR A 2 -5.76 29.84 15.39
CA THR A 2 -5.23 29.31 14.12
C THR A 2 -5.35 27.80 14.15
N LEU A 3 -6.31 27.22 13.41
CA LEU A 3 -6.36 25.77 13.21
C LEU A 3 -5.16 25.36 12.33
N LEU A 4 -4.12 24.81 12.95
CA LEU A 4 -3.10 24.04 12.24
C LEU A 4 -3.72 22.71 11.83
N ALA A 5 -4.46 22.71 10.72
CA ALA A 5 -4.79 21.48 10.03
C ALA A 5 -3.48 20.89 9.49
N SER A 6 -2.93 19.88 10.16
CA SER A 6 -1.88 19.07 9.57
C SER A 6 -2.49 18.37 8.35
N ALA A 7 -2.31 18.97 7.17
CA ALA A 7 -2.51 18.26 5.92
C ALA A 7 -1.51 17.11 5.94
N GLN A 8 -1.97 15.92 6.30
CA GLN A 8 -1.19 14.70 6.20
C GLN A 8 -0.95 14.53 4.71
N SER A 9 0.20 15.02 4.24
CA SER A 9 0.54 15.07 2.81
C SER A 9 0.37 13.65 2.28
N SER A 10 -0.61 13.44 1.41
CA SER A 10 -0.76 12.17 0.71
C SER A 10 0.50 11.98 -0.11
N THR A 11 1.39 11.09 0.34
CA THR A 11 2.60 10.77 -0.40
C THR A 11 2.19 10.20 -1.75
N ASP A 12 2.56 10.85 -2.85
CA ASP A 12 2.36 10.27 -4.18
C ASP A 12 3.33 9.10 -4.33
N TYR A 13 2.86 7.99 -4.88
CA TYR A 13 3.68 6.84 -5.22
C TYR A 13 4.91 7.24 -6.06
N ARG A 14 4.72 8.20 -6.98
CA ARG A 14 5.76 8.68 -7.90
C ARG A 14 6.89 9.42 -7.20
N ASP A 15 6.62 10.00 -6.04
CA ASP A 15 7.61 10.75 -5.26
C ASP A 15 8.45 9.84 -4.35
N LEU A 16 8.09 8.56 -4.25
CA LEU A 16 8.82 7.59 -3.45
C LEU A 16 10.11 7.16 -4.15
N SER A 17 11.14 6.82 -3.37
CA SER A 17 12.37 6.26 -3.91
C SER A 17 12.11 4.96 -4.66
N ASN A 18 12.94 4.67 -5.69
CA ASN A 18 12.84 3.43 -6.47
C ASN A 18 12.84 2.16 -5.60
N THR A 19 13.57 2.18 -4.48
CA THR A 19 13.59 1.07 -3.52
C THR A 19 12.22 0.90 -2.87
N LEU A 20 11.60 1.99 -2.39
CA LEU A 20 10.26 1.92 -1.81
C LEU A 20 9.20 1.52 -2.83
N GLN A 21 9.27 2.07 -4.06
CA GLN A 21 8.39 1.68 -5.16
C GLN A 21 8.45 0.17 -5.41
N LYS A 22 9.64 -0.44 -5.48
CA LYS A 22 9.80 -1.90 -5.65
C LYS A 22 9.20 -2.72 -4.51
N HIS A 23 9.32 -2.25 -3.26
CA HIS A 23 8.68 -2.89 -2.12
C HIS A 23 7.15 -2.73 -2.16
N ILE A 24 6.67 -1.58 -2.62
CA ILE A 24 5.24 -1.30 -2.76
C ILE A 24 4.62 -2.12 -3.90
N ASP A 25 5.33 -2.32 -5.02
CA ASP A 25 4.87 -3.18 -6.12
C ASP A 25 4.59 -4.62 -5.63
N LYS A 26 5.37 -5.13 -4.67
CA LYS A 26 5.15 -6.46 -4.09
C LYS A 26 3.92 -6.54 -3.19
N VAL A 27 3.67 -5.52 -2.37
CA VAL A 27 2.43 -5.46 -1.58
C VAL A 27 1.21 -5.24 -2.48
N LEU A 28 1.36 -4.53 -3.61
CA LEU A 28 0.30 -4.40 -4.60
C LEU A 28 0.00 -5.72 -5.29
N GLU A 29 1.02 -6.51 -5.63
CA GLU A 29 0.86 -7.87 -6.16
C GLU A 29 0.09 -8.76 -5.18
N GLU A 30 0.53 -8.84 -3.93
CA GLU A 30 -0.14 -9.62 -2.90
C GLU A 30 -1.57 -9.10 -2.61
N GLY A 31 -1.72 -7.77 -2.54
CA GLY A 31 -2.99 -7.10 -2.30
C GLY A 31 -4.01 -7.34 -3.40
N ASN A 32 -3.60 -7.25 -4.67
CA ASN A 32 -4.46 -7.58 -5.81
C ASN A 32 -4.81 -9.07 -5.83
N ARG A 33 -3.85 -9.96 -5.58
CA ARG A 33 -4.07 -11.41 -5.52
C ARG A 33 -5.12 -11.79 -4.47
N LYS A 34 -5.04 -11.19 -3.27
CA LYS A 34 -5.95 -11.49 -2.14
C LYS A 34 -7.28 -10.75 -2.21
N PHE A 35 -7.27 -9.47 -2.59
CA PHE A 35 -8.41 -8.56 -2.40
C PHE A 35 -8.94 -7.95 -3.69
N GLY A 36 -8.20 -8.03 -4.80
CA GLY A 36 -8.59 -7.41 -6.06
C GLY A 36 -9.87 -7.99 -6.64
N ARG A 37 -10.00 -9.33 -6.69
CA ARG A 37 -11.11 -9.99 -7.39
C ARG A 37 -11.28 -9.37 -8.80
N ASN A 38 -12.40 -8.72 -9.08
CA ASN A 38 -12.70 -8.06 -10.35
C ASN A 38 -12.20 -6.61 -10.44
N HIS A 39 -11.58 -6.07 -9.38
CA HIS A 39 -11.14 -4.69 -9.29
C HIS A 39 -9.66 -4.61 -8.93
N HIS A 40 -8.99 -3.59 -9.45
CA HIS A 40 -7.60 -3.33 -9.11
C HIS A 40 -7.48 -2.77 -7.68
N VAL A 41 -6.45 -3.21 -6.96
CA VAL A 41 -6.03 -2.66 -5.67
C VAL A 41 -4.81 -1.78 -5.90
N ASP A 42 -4.89 -0.54 -5.43
CA ASP A 42 -3.88 0.48 -5.68
C ASP A 42 -3.29 1.07 -4.40
N PHE A 43 -2.15 1.75 -4.53
CA PHE A 43 -1.51 2.43 -3.41
C PHE A 43 -2.40 3.58 -2.92
N HIS A 44 -2.53 3.71 -1.60
CA HIS A 44 -3.24 4.82 -0.99
C HIS A 44 -2.30 5.73 -0.22
N SER A 45 -1.54 5.17 0.74
CA SER A 45 -0.61 5.94 1.56
C SER A 45 0.38 5.03 2.28
N LEU A 46 1.47 5.62 2.79
CA LEU A 46 2.24 5.00 3.86
C LEU A 46 1.42 5.09 5.18
N VAL A 47 1.47 4.06 6.01
CA VAL A 47 0.93 4.13 7.39
C VAL A 47 1.87 4.96 8.27
N LYS A 48 3.17 4.78 8.07
CA LYS A 48 4.26 5.45 8.79
C LYS A 48 5.49 5.52 7.90
N THR A 49 6.42 6.42 8.24
CA THR A 49 7.74 6.48 7.59
C THR A 49 8.41 5.10 7.65
N PRO A 50 8.92 4.57 6.53
CA PRO A 50 9.65 3.32 6.51
C PRO A 50 10.83 3.34 7.47
N VAL A 51 11.04 2.25 8.21
CA VAL A 51 12.12 2.16 9.20
C VAL A 51 13.01 0.97 8.90
N THR A 52 14.32 1.18 9.06
CA THR A 52 15.30 0.10 9.10
C THR A 52 15.58 -0.24 10.56
N ARG A 53 15.30 -1.47 10.98
CA ARG A 53 15.62 -1.97 12.32
C ARG A 53 16.40 -3.26 12.19
N GLN A 54 17.54 -3.36 12.88
CA GLN A 54 18.40 -4.54 12.83
C GLN A 54 18.69 -4.98 11.38
N SER A 55 18.96 -4.00 10.50
CA SER A 55 19.16 -4.18 9.06
C SER A 55 17.99 -4.83 8.28
N SER A 56 16.80 -4.90 8.87
CA SER A 56 15.57 -5.26 8.18
C SER A 56 14.76 -4.00 7.86
N LEU A 57 14.31 -3.87 6.61
CA LEU A 57 13.48 -2.74 6.18
C LEU A 57 12.01 -3.09 6.32
N TYR A 58 11.26 -2.23 6.99
CA TYR A 58 9.82 -2.35 7.18
C TYR A 58 9.10 -1.23 6.43
N VAL A 59 8.26 -1.60 5.46
CA VAL A 59 7.39 -0.66 4.73
C VAL A 59 5.95 -1.05 4.97
N ASN A 60 5.20 -0.17 5.63
CA ASN A 60 3.80 -0.39 5.97
C ASN A 60 2.92 0.60 5.22
N VAL A 61 1.98 0.09 4.45
CA VAL A 61 1.16 0.87 3.53
C VAL A 61 -0.32 0.53 3.67
N LEU A 62 -1.15 1.50 3.30
CA LEU A 62 -2.55 1.29 3.02
C LEU A 62 -2.74 1.16 1.52
N LEU A 63 -3.50 0.16 1.12
CA LEU A 63 -4.01 0.00 -0.24
C LEU A 63 -5.51 0.25 -0.28
N LYS A 64 -6.01 0.62 -1.46
CA LYS A 64 -7.42 0.91 -1.73
C LYS A 64 -7.91 0.07 -2.91
N VAL A 65 -9.14 -0.42 -2.85
CA VAL A 65 -9.80 -1.00 -4.04
C VAL A 65 -10.26 0.14 -4.94
N THR A 66 -10.00 0.03 -6.23
CA THR A 66 -10.32 1.06 -7.24
C THR A 66 -11.49 0.65 -8.13
N THR A 67 -11.93 1.57 -8.98
CA THR A 67 -12.96 1.34 -10.00
C THR A 67 -12.42 0.62 -11.23
N CYS A 68 -11.10 0.57 -11.41
CA CYS A 68 -10.49 -0.13 -12.53
C CYS A 68 -10.69 -1.63 -12.41
N LYS A 69 -10.93 -2.31 -13.53
CA LYS A 69 -10.93 -3.77 -13.57
C LYS A 69 -9.52 -4.30 -13.35
N THR A 70 -9.42 -5.47 -12.74
CA THR A 70 -8.15 -6.20 -12.63
C THR A 70 -7.63 -6.51 -14.04
N ALA A 71 -6.45 -6.02 -14.38
CA ALA A 71 -5.76 -6.42 -15.60
C ALA A 71 -4.90 -7.66 -15.30
N HIS A 72 -4.94 -8.66 -16.17
CA HIS A 72 -4.27 -9.95 -15.93
C HIS A 72 -2.73 -9.88 -15.91
N HIS A 73 -2.11 -8.73 -16.21
CA HIS A 73 -0.67 -8.69 -16.54
C HIS A 73 0.17 -7.64 -15.80
N SER A 74 -0.39 -6.80 -14.92
CA SER A 74 0.42 -6.05 -13.96
C SER A 74 -0.42 -5.52 -12.78
N PHE A 75 -0.07 -5.95 -11.57
CA PHE A 75 -0.63 -5.44 -10.32
C PHE A 75 0.10 -4.16 -9.85
N LYS A 76 0.60 -3.35 -10.78
CA LYS A 76 1.37 -2.14 -10.47
C LYS A 76 0.47 -0.98 -10.06
N ASN A 77 1.08 0.08 -9.50
CA ASN A 77 0.39 1.32 -9.17
C ASN A 77 -0.28 1.94 -10.42
N ARG A 78 -1.54 2.37 -10.29
CA ARG A 78 -2.35 2.92 -11.40
C ARG A 78 -3.04 4.22 -10.97
N PRO A 79 -2.33 5.37 -11.01
CA PRO A 79 -2.84 6.62 -10.44
C PRO A 79 -4.10 7.15 -11.13
N GLU A 80 -4.38 6.70 -12.36
CA GLU A 80 -5.60 7.02 -13.10
C GLU A 80 -6.87 6.34 -12.53
N CYS A 81 -6.72 5.35 -11.63
CA CYS A 81 -7.82 4.56 -11.10
C CYS A 81 -8.46 5.22 -9.86
N ASN A 82 -9.73 5.59 -9.98
CA ASN A 82 -10.49 6.20 -8.90
C ASN A 82 -10.81 5.22 -7.76
N THR A 83 -10.94 5.71 -6.53
CA THR A 83 -11.30 4.91 -5.36
C THR A 83 -12.74 4.38 -5.46
N ARG A 84 -12.96 3.10 -5.15
CA ARG A 84 -14.28 2.46 -5.22
C ARG A 84 -15.10 2.73 -3.95
N LYS A 85 -15.85 3.83 -3.93
CA LYS A 85 -16.79 4.26 -2.85
C LYS A 85 -16.12 4.50 -1.47
N LYS A 86 -16.72 5.40 -0.68
CA LYS A 86 -16.21 5.85 0.63
C LYS A 86 -16.14 4.75 1.71
N ASN A 87 -16.88 3.66 1.57
CA ASN A 87 -17.04 2.62 2.62
C ASN A 87 -16.31 1.31 2.34
N THR A 88 -15.48 1.24 1.29
CA THR A 88 -14.67 0.04 1.07
C THR A 88 -13.50 0.05 2.06
N PRO A 89 -13.31 -1.02 2.86
CA PRO A 89 -12.20 -1.09 3.80
C PRO A 89 -10.86 -0.93 3.07
N LEU A 90 -9.98 -0.11 3.64
CA LEU A 90 -8.58 -0.09 3.25
C LEU A 90 -7.93 -1.44 3.58
N ILE A 91 -6.87 -1.77 2.87
CA ILE A 91 -6.07 -2.97 3.09
C ILE A 91 -4.76 -2.52 3.73
N ASP A 92 -4.45 -3.04 4.91
CA ASP A 92 -3.19 -2.80 5.59
C ASP A 92 -2.19 -3.86 5.14
N CYS A 93 -1.09 -3.43 4.54
CA CYS A 93 -0.03 -4.29 4.08
C CYS A 93 1.32 -3.90 4.70
N LEU A 94 2.10 -4.92 5.03
CA LEU A 94 3.46 -4.82 5.49
C LEU A 94 4.36 -5.64 4.56
N VAL A 95 5.44 -5.03 4.10
CA VAL A 95 6.59 -5.75 3.55
C VAL A 95 7.78 -5.59 4.47
N CYS A 96 8.39 -6.71 4.80
CA CYS A 96 9.58 -6.82 5.63
C CYS A 96 10.69 -7.45 4.80
N LYS A 97 11.74 -6.68 4.49
CA LYS A 97 12.96 -7.21 3.88
C LYS A 97 13.93 -7.58 4.98
N ILE A 98 14.22 -8.87 5.13
CA ILE A 98 15.19 -9.36 6.11
C ILE A 98 16.62 -9.36 5.54
N LYS A 99 17.62 -9.52 6.42
CA LYS A 99 19.06 -9.44 6.07
C LYS A 99 19.50 -10.38 4.94
N SER A 100 18.87 -11.55 4.83
CA SER A 100 19.15 -12.54 3.77
C SER A 100 18.73 -12.05 2.38
N GLY A 101 18.02 -10.93 2.28
CA GLY A 101 17.44 -10.42 1.04
C GLY A 101 16.03 -10.96 0.77
N GLU A 102 15.55 -11.92 1.56
CA GLU A 102 14.17 -12.40 1.51
C GLU A 102 13.19 -11.29 1.93
N GLU A 103 12.04 -11.25 1.26
CA GLU A 103 10.98 -10.30 1.55
C GLU A 103 9.70 -11.03 1.92
N LEU A 104 9.19 -10.74 3.11
CA LEU A 104 7.93 -11.24 3.62
C LEU A 104 6.85 -10.19 3.40
N VAL A 105 5.76 -10.58 2.76
CA VAL A 105 4.62 -9.70 2.48
C VAL A 105 3.40 -10.22 3.21
N HIS A 106 2.76 -9.36 4.00
CA HIS A 106 1.50 -9.67 4.67
C HIS A 106 0.48 -8.56 4.45
N CYS A 107 -0.75 -8.94 4.12
CA CYS A 107 -1.84 -8.01 3.87
C CYS A 107 -3.13 -8.53 4.52
N ALA A 108 -3.84 -7.63 5.20
CA ALA A 108 -5.14 -7.86 5.83
C ALA A 108 -6.06 -6.66 5.57
N LYS A 109 -7.37 -6.80 5.76
CA LYS A 109 -8.23 -5.60 5.73
C LYS A 109 -7.93 -4.79 6.98
N LYS A 110 -7.86 -3.47 6.87
CA LYS A 110 -7.56 -2.58 7.99
C LYS A 110 -8.52 -2.78 9.16
N VAL A 111 -9.79 -3.06 8.88
CA VAL A 111 -10.82 -3.34 9.91
C VAL A 111 -10.53 -4.59 10.74
N ASP A 112 -9.74 -5.54 10.21
CA ASP A 112 -9.38 -6.78 10.90
C ASP A 112 -8.07 -6.64 11.72
N VAL A 113 -7.37 -5.50 11.60
CA VAL A 113 -6.09 -5.21 12.28
C VAL A 113 -6.32 -4.32 13.52
N ILE A 114 -7.49 -3.67 13.62
CA ILE A 114 -7.84 -2.82 14.76
C ILE A 114 -8.26 -3.72 15.94
N ASN A 115 -7.35 -3.86 16.89
CA ASN A 115 -7.61 -4.20 18.29
C ASN A 115 -7.29 -2.99 19.16
#